data_AF-A0A6C0EM18-F1
#
_entry.id   AF-A0A6C0EM18-F1
#
_cell.length_a   1.000
_cell.length_b   1.000
_cell.length_c   1.000
_cell.angle_alpha   90.00
_cell.angle_beta   90.00
_cell.angle_gamma   90.00
#
_symmetry.space_group_name_H-M   'P 1'
#
loop_
_entity.id
_entity.type
_entity.pdbx_description
1 polymer ?
#
loop_
_entity_poly.entity_id
_entity_poly.type
_entity_poly.pdbx_seq_one_letter_code
_entity_poly.pdbx_strand_id
1 'polypeptide(L)'
;MSRQTELSDQILADTKEGETFTLNDDNLDKAIVDLSLPLETRIEAVNRYCQLFGKDEVIEFLNKLGMMYELSGTRLLRQYLFTICEKSKLNAFLKSIAAKSIHGHDEEDALAYKAVDIIYPNLGPEVGTPYKIEFLKILMKNDEYKEKARNHFCNTINDQEINCDYRYKAILGLEYEEKKKKMLWFIRESCLEFLKCSKNKTMYRILSGQYLLQHCELDKDTTAKVEEVLLNFARDTNNDYNLRADATDVLLQLSTGETKAEAQRIIMELGKTNRTIYENAQNVHSVAIEKSVEEAVEFLHSFSIMKIRGKEIDMPYVEKEIMKLITNKEKEDKIRVAINRIYMDRAIYSRYNCSLANVLLRVWTYIASHKDKDEMKKRMLEELEEMSGTCSSGFITRLINTISGFGDFSMRISWRDQIIANLTGRLNARIRNMDNLTLMEKILEQMTLETDKYAERKHFLKFLRKNILPIREEMYEEFKEHITNTEFDLYFRAAISVYETGKFV
;
A
#
# COMPACT_ATOMS: atom_id res chain seq x y z
N MET A 1 12.42 -8.11 -54.93
CA MET A 1 11.04 -8.57 -55.23
C MET A 1 10.93 -9.63 -56.33
N SER A 2 11.94 -9.90 -57.19
CA SER A 2 11.83 -10.94 -58.25
C SER A 2 12.46 -12.31 -57.93
N ARG A 3 13.21 -12.45 -56.82
CA ARG A 3 13.87 -13.71 -56.41
C ARG A 3 13.24 -14.37 -55.18
N GLN A 4 12.22 -13.75 -54.58
CA GLN A 4 11.50 -14.25 -53.41
C GLN A 4 10.22 -15.01 -53.78
N THR A 5 9.68 -14.76 -54.97
CA THR A 5 8.50 -15.48 -55.51
C THR A 5 8.88 -16.85 -56.06
N GLU A 6 10.07 -16.99 -56.65
CA GLU A 6 10.54 -18.28 -57.20
C GLU A 6 10.91 -19.32 -56.12
N LEU A 7 11.24 -18.88 -54.90
CA LEU A 7 11.55 -19.79 -53.78
C LEU A 7 10.30 -20.22 -52.98
N SER A 8 9.19 -19.45 -53.04
CA SER A 8 7.93 -19.88 -52.40
C SER A 8 7.21 -20.94 -53.23
N ASP A 9 7.34 -20.87 -54.56
CA ASP A 9 6.68 -21.81 -55.45
C ASP A 9 7.42 -23.15 -55.55
N GLN A 10 8.73 -23.18 -55.28
CA GLN A 10 9.52 -24.43 -55.22
C GLN A 10 9.35 -25.22 -53.92
N ILE A 11 8.91 -24.62 -52.81
CA ILE A 11 8.60 -25.36 -51.57
C ILE A 11 7.16 -25.90 -51.58
N LEU A 12 6.29 -25.38 -52.45
CA LEU A 12 4.92 -25.85 -52.64
C LEU A 12 4.76 -26.90 -53.76
N ALA A 13 5.80 -27.15 -54.56
CA ALA A 13 5.73 -28.05 -55.72
C ALA A 13 6.39 -29.43 -55.52
N ASP A 14 6.95 -29.72 -54.33
CA ASP A 14 7.66 -30.98 -54.07
C ASP A 14 6.98 -31.82 -52.96
N THR A 15 5.66 -31.71 -52.82
CA THR A 15 4.83 -32.78 -52.27
C THR A 15 4.85 -33.95 -53.24
N LYS A 16 5.92 -34.75 -53.18
CA LYS A 16 5.93 -36.14 -53.64
C LYS A 16 4.64 -36.80 -53.17
N GLU A 17 4.01 -37.53 -54.10
CA GLU A 17 2.97 -38.53 -53.83
C GLU A 17 3.48 -39.50 -52.76
N GLY A 18 3.24 -39.14 -51.49
CA GLY A 18 3.82 -39.76 -50.31
C GLY A 18 2.75 -40.49 -49.52
N GLU A 19 3.13 -41.64 -48.99
CA GLU A 19 2.32 -42.51 -48.13
C GLU A 19 1.33 -41.74 -47.25
N THR A 20 0.06 -42.09 -47.32
CA THR A 20 -0.98 -41.56 -46.43
C THR A 20 -0.62 -41.87 -44.99
N PHE A 21 -0.03 -40.90 -44.29
CA PHE A 21 0.26 -41.01 -42.87
C PHE A 21 -1.04 -41.24 -42.10
N THR A 22 -1.18 -42.43 -41.52
CA THR A 22 -2.38 -42.80 -40.76
C THR A 22 -2.10 -42.61 -39.28
N LEU A 23 -2.84 -41.70 -38.64
CA LEU A 23 -2.71 -41.41 -37.21
C LEU A 23 -3.35 -42.54 -36.40
N ASN A 24 -2.56 -43.20 -35.55
CA ASN A 24 -3.00 -44.26 -34.64
C ASN A 24 -2.48 -44.01 -33.22
N ASP A 25 -3.00 -44.74 -32.23
CA ASP A 25 -2.70 -44.46 -30.83
C ASP A 25 -1.22 -44.73 -30.48
N ASP A 26 -0.53 -45.59 -31.24
CA ASP A 26 0.88 -45.95 -31.06
C ASP A 26 1.87 -44.93 -31.64
N ASN A 27 1.41 -43.96 -32.44
CA ASN A 27 2.28 -42.99 -33.12
C ASN A 27 1.99 -41.52 -32.77
N LEU A 28 1.12 -41.26 -31.80
CA LEU A 28 0.68 -39.91 -31.44
C LEU A 28 1.85 -39.04 -30.97
N ASP A 29 2.74 -39.56 -30.12
CA ASP A 29 3.89 -38.84 -29.57
C ASP A 29 4.83 -38.32 -30.68
N LYS A 30 5.11 -39.17 -31.67
CA LYS A 30 5.92 -38.84 -32.85
C LYS A 30 5.20 -37.85 -33.74
N ALA A 31 3.90 -38.05 -33.98
CA ALA A 31 3.10 -37.19 -34.83
C ALA A 31 3.02 -35.75 -34.28
N ILE A 32 2.97 -35.57 -32.96
CA ILE A 32 2.91 -34.25 -32.31
C ILE A 32 4.14 -33.40 -32.63
N VAL A 33 5.33 -34.02 -32.68
CA VAL A 33 6.62 -33.31 -32.85
C VAL A 33 7.16 -33.36 -34.28
N ASP A 34 6.56 -34.15 -35.17
CA ASP A 34 6.96 -34.25 -36.57
C ASP A 34 6.49 -33.03 -37.38
N LEU A 35 7.43 -32.10 -37.60
CA LEU A 35 7.14 -30.85 -38.31
C LEU A 35 6.87 -31.03 -39.81
N SER A 36 7.13 -32.22 -40.38
CA SER A 36 6.83 -32.55 -41.78
C SER A 36 5.35 -32.86 -42.02
N LEU A 37 4.62 -33.27 -40.97
CA LEU A 37 3.20 -33.59 -41.09
C LEU A 37 2.32 -32.33 -41.27
N PRO A 38 1.14 -32.45 -41.90
CA PRO A 38 0.17 -31.37 -41.96
C PRO A 38 -0.23 -30.88 -40.57
N LEU A 39 -0.41 -29.57 -40.44
CA LEU A 39 -0.77 -28.92 -39.17
C LEU A 39 -2.01 -29.53 -38.51
N GLU A 40 -3.04 -29.85 -39.30
CA GLU A 40 -4.29 -30.38 -38.76
C GLU A 40 -4.14 -31.83 -38.26
N THR A 41 -3.26 -32.62 -38.88
CA THR A 41 -2.88 -33.95 -38.38
C THR A 41 -2.21 -33.84 -37.01
N ARG A 42 -1.31 -32.87 -36.84
CA ARG A 42 -0.65 -32.64 -35.55
C ARG A 42 -1.62 -32.18 -34.46
N ILE A 43 -2.56 -31.29 -34.79
CA ILE A 43 -3.59 -30.83 -33.84
C ILE A 43 -4.50 -31.99 -33.41
N GLU A 44 -4.90 -32.85 -34.34
CA GLU A 44 -5.67 -34.05 -34.00
C GLU A 44 -4.86 -35.02 -33.13
N ALA A 45 -3.57 -35.19 -33.41
CA ALA A 45 -2.67 -35.98 -32.57
C ALA A 45 -2.63 -35.45 -31.12
N VAL A 46 -2.45 -34.14 -30.93
CA VAL A 46 -2.47 -33.50 -29.60
C VAL A 46 -3.80 -33.73 -28.87
N ASN A 47 -4.92 -33.62 -29.57
CA ASN A 47 -6.25 -33.83 -28.98
C ASN A 47 -6.44 -35.29 -28.52
N ARG A 48 -6.12 -36.26 -29.37
CA ARG A 48 -6.24 -37.69 -29.03
C ARG A 48 -5.27 -38.07 -27.92
N TYR A 49 -4.06 -37.53 -27.95
CA TYR A 49 -3.05 -37.76 -26.92
C TYR A 49 -3.53 -37.29 -25.54
N CYS A 50 -4.12 -36.08 -25.46
CA CYS A 50 -4.71 -35.59 -24.21
C CYS A 50 -5.85 -36.47 -23.68
N GLN A 51 -6.63 -37.08 -24.55
CA GLN A 51 -7.74 -37.96 -24.17
C GLN A 51 -7.25 -39.30 -23.60
N LEU A 52 -6.16 -39.85 -24.16
CA LEU A 52 -5.62 -41.15 -23.77
C LEU A 52 -4.71 -41.07 -22.54
N PHE A 53 -3.84 -40.06 -22.48
CA PHE A 53 -2.75 -40.00 -21.50
C PHE A 53 -2.96 -38.94 -20.41
N GLY A 54 -3.95 -38.06 -20.57
CA GLY A 54 -4.29 -37.04 -19.58
C GLY A 54 -3.46 -35.75 -19.70
N LYS A 55 -3.60 -34.87 -18.69
CA LYS A 55 -3.09 -33.49 -18.76
C LYS A 55 -1.58 -33.40 -18.55
N ASP A 56 -1.02 -34.19 -17.65
CA ASP A 56 0.39 -34.07 -17.25
C ASP A 56 1.34 -34.42 -18.40
N GLU A 57 1.04 -35.48 -19.14
CA GLU A 57 1.80 -35.87 -20.33
C GLU A 57 1.74 -34.80 -21.42
N VAL A 58 0.57 -34.17 -21.63
CA VAL A 58 0.42 -33.07 -22.60
C VAL A 58 1.24 -31.84 -22.21
N ILE A 59 1.39 -31.55 -20.91
CA ILE A 59 2.23 -30.45 -20.43
C ILE A 59 3.68 -30.66 -20.88
N GLU A 60 4.20 -31.88 -20.80
CA GLU A 60 5.56 -32.20 -21.26
C GLU A 60 5.73 -31.90 -22.76
N PHE A 61 4.79 -32.34 -23.60
CA PHE A 61 4.84 -32.04 -25.04
C PHE A 61 4.74 -30.56 -25.35
N LEU A 62 3.85 -29.83 -24.67
CA LEU A 62 3.72 -28.39 -24.89
C LEU A 62 4.99 -27.65 -24.47
N ASN A 63 5.60 -28.02 -23.35
CA ASN A 63 6.89 -27.46 -22.92
C ASN A 63 8.00 -27.82 -23.91
N LYS A 64 8.04 -29.05 -24.42
CA LYS A 64 9.01 -29.47 -25.44
C LYS A 64 8.86 -28.66 -26.73
N LEU A 65 7.63 -28.48 -27.23
CA LEU A 65 7.35 -27.64 -28.39
C LEU A 65 7.72 -26.18 -28.12
N GLY A 66 7.46 -25.68 -26.90
CA GLY A 66 7.87 -24.35 -26.45
C GLY A 66 9.38 -24.17 -26.49
N MET A 67 10.15 -25.09 -25.91
CA MET A 67 11.62 -25.08 -25.96
C MET A 67 12.15 -25.18 -27.39
N MET A 68 11.54 -26.03 -28.23
CA MET A 68 11.91 -26.12 -29.65
C MET A 68 11.67 -24.79 -30.37
N TYR A 69 10.59 -24.09 -30.05
CA TYR A 69 10.31 -22.78 -30.63
C TYR A 69 11.29 -21.73 -30.11
N GLU A 70 11.52 -21.69 -28.80
CA GLU A 70 12.46 -20.77 -28.15
C GLU A 70 13.86 -20.85 -28.76
N LEU A 71 14.35 -22.06 -29.02
CA LEU A 71 15.67 -22.30 -29.63
C LEU A 71 15.72 -22.01 -31.14
N SER A 72 14.63 -22.23 -31.87
CA SER A 72 14.65 -22.21 -33.34
C SER A 72 14.06 -20.96 -33.98
N GLY A 73 13.11 -20.30 -33.32
CA GLY A 73 12.35 -19.16 -33.85
C GLY A 73 11.58 -19.44 -35.14
N THR A 74 11.33 -20.71 -35.48
CA THR A 74 10.76 -21.05 -36.79
C THR A 74 9.28 -20.65 -36.89
N ARG A 75 8.90 -20.07 -38.05
CA ARG A 75 7.51 -19.69 -38.34
C ARG A 75 6.54 -20.87 -38.29
N LEU A 76 7.01 -22.07 -38.63
CA LEU A 76 6.21 -23.31 -38.57
C LEU A 76 5.82 -23.66 -37.13
N LEU A 77 6.77 -23.63 -36.19
CA LEU A 77 6.48 -23.88 -34.78
C LEU A 77 5.62 -22.78 -34.17
N ARG A 78 5.90 -21.52 -34.49
CA ARG A 78 5.07 -20.37 -34.10
C ARG A 78 3.60 -20.56 -34.49
N GLN A 79 3.36 -20.89 -35.77
CA GLN A 79 2.01 -21.11 -36.28
C GLN A 79 1.37 -22.34 -35.63
N TYR A 80 2.15 -23.39 -35.39
CA TYR A 80 1.65 -24.60 -34.75
C TYR A 80 1.20 -24.34 -33.30
N LEU A 81 2.03 -23.68 -32.48
CA LEU A 81 1.68 -23.26 -31.12
C LEU A 81 0.42 -22.38 -31.12
N PHE A 82 0.33 -21.42 -32.03
CA PHE A 82 -0.86 -20.56 -32.13
C PHE A 82 -2.12 -21.36 -32.50
N THR A 83 -1.97 -22.33 -33.40
CA THR A 83 -3.09 -23.19 -33.82
C THR A 83 -3.54 -24.13 -32.69
N ILE A 84 -2.63 -24.55 -31.81
CA ILE A 84 -3.00 -25.23 -30.56
C ILE A 84 -3.90 -24.32 -29.71
N CYS A 85 -3.56 -23.05 -29.55
CA CYS A 85 -4.39 -22.10 -28.82
C CYS A 85 -5.78 -21.94 -29.44
N GLU A 86 -5.85 -21.75 -30.77
CA GLU A 86 -7.08 -21.42 -31.49
C GLU A 86 -8.00 -22.64 -31.72
N LYS A 87 -7.46 -23.76 -32.20
CA LYS A 87 -8.24 -24.87 -32.76
C LYS A 87 -8.26 -26.16 -31.93
N SER A 88 -7.31 -26.34 -31.00
CA SER A 88 -7.28 -27.60 -30.23
C SER A 88 -8.48 -27.73 -29.28
N LYS A 89 -8.80 -28.97 -28.90
CA LYS A 89 -9.81 -29.33 -27.89
C LYS A 89 -9.23 -29.34 -26.47
N LEU A 90 -7.98 -28.92 -26.29
CA LEU A 90 -7.36 -28.81 -24.98
C LEU A 90 -8.08 -27.77 -24.11
N ASN A 91 -8.03 -27.96 -22.79
CA ASN A 91 -8.53 -26.96 -21.85
C ASN A 91 -7.70 -25.66 -21.92
N ALA A 92 -8.27 -24.57 -21.42
CA ALA A 92 -7.65 -23.24 -21.49
C ALA A 92 -6.28 -23.16 -20.78
N PHE A 93 -6.10 -23.90 -19.67
CA PHE A 93 -4.80 -23.94 -18.98
C PHE A 93 -3.70 -24.51 -19.89
N LEU A 94 -3.93 -25.66 -20.51
CA LEU A 94 -2.96 -26.26 -21.43
C LEU A 94 -2.68 -25.33 -22.63
N LYS A 95 -3.72 -24.75 -23.22
CA LYS A 95 -3.57 -23.76 -24.31
C LYS A 95 -2.72 -22.56 -23.89
N SER A 96 -2.80 -22.13 -22.63
CA SER A 96 -2.02 -20.99 -22.12
C SER A 96 -0.51 -21.26 -22.09
N ILE A 97 -0.07 -22.52 -21.97
CA ILE A 97 1.35 -22.90 -22.04
C ILE A 97 1.92 -22.62 -23.43
N ALA A 98 1.17 -22.96 -24.48
CA ALA A 98 1.55 -22.66 -25.86
C ALA A 98 1.60 -21.14 -26.10
N ALA A 99 0.61 -20.38 -25.63
CA ALA A 99 0.58 -18.92 -25.75
C ALA A 99 1.77 -18.25 -25.04
N LYS A 100 2.12 -18.72 -23.82
CA LYS A 100 3.30 -18.27 -23.08
C LYS A 100 4.59 -18.58 -23.82
N SER A 101 4.68 -19.74 -24.47
CA SER A 101 5.86 -20.10 -25.27
C SER A 101 6.03 -19.17 -26.47
N ILE A 102 4.93 -18.74 -27.11
CA ILE A 102 5.00 -17.76 -28.19
C ILE A 102 5.52 -16.41 -27.65
N HIS A 103 4.95 -15.92 -26.54
CA HIS A 103 5.37 -14.66 -25.92
C HIS A 103 6.81 -14.70 -25.39
N GLY A 104 7.24 -15.83 -24.84
CA GLY A 104 8.57 -15.97 -24.25
C GLY A 104 9.70 -15.88 -25.27
N HIS A 105 9.46 -16.31 -26.52
CA HIS A 105 10.42 -16.15 -27.61
C HIS A 105 10.48 -14.72 -28.15
N ASP A 106 9.32 -14.08 -28.34
CA ASP A 106 9.20 -12.70 -28.79
C ASP A 106 8.09 -11.98 -28.03
N GLU A 107 8.49 -11.05 -27.15
CA GLU A 107 7.54 -10.31 -26.31
C GLU A 107 6.59 -9.44 -27.13
N GLU A 108 6.95 -9.04 -28.35
CA GLU A 108 6.15 -8.15 -29.19
C GLU A 108 5.31 -8.92 -30.24
N ASP A 109 5.27 -10.25 -30.14
CA ASP A 109 4.55 -11.11 -31.07
C ASP A 109 3.02 -10.92 -31.01
N ALA A 110 2.44 -10.38 -32.08
CA ALA A 110 0.99 -10.17 -32.23
C ALA A 110 0.15 -11.44 -32.02
N LEU A 111 0.65 -12.62 -32.43
CA LEU A 111 -0.07 -13.89 -32.23
C LEU A 111 -0.08 -14.32 -30.77
N ALA A 112 0.94 -13.98 -29.99
CA ALA A 112 0.93 -14.24 -28.55
C ALA A 112 -0.24 -13.51 -27.89
N TYR A 113 -0.37 -12.20 -28.15
CA TYR A 113 -1.45 -11.39 -27.59
C TYR A 113 -2.84 -11.88 -28.04
N LYS A 114 -3.00 -12.20 -29.32
CA LYS A 114 -4.24 -12.81 -29.85
C LYS A 114 -4.56 -14.14 -29.16
N ALA A 115 -3.56 -14.99 -28.92
CA ALA A 115 -3.75 -16.25 -28.23
C ALA A 115 -4.20 -16.02 -26.77
N VAL A 116 -3.59 -15.08 -26.06
CA VAL A 116 -4.00 -14.73 -24.69
C VAL A 116 -5.44 -14.24 -24.65
N ASP A 117 -5.86 -13.36 -25.57
CA ASP A 117 -7.24 -12.85 -25.67
C ASP A 117 -8.28 -13.98 -25.88
N ILE A 118 -7.94 -14.98 -26.71
CA ILE A 118 -8.80 -16.16 -26.94
C ILE A 118 -8.89 -17.05 -25.69
N ILE A 119 -7.77 -17.23 -24.98
CA ILE A 119 -7.67 -18.21 -23.91
C ILE A 119 -8.17 -17.65 -22.57
N TYR A 120 -7.85 -16.40 -22.24
CA TYR A 120 -8.07 -15.83 -20.90
C TYR A 120 -9.52 -15.94 -20.41
N PRO A 121 -10.55 -15.61 -21.21
CA PRO A 121 -11.95 -15.71 -20.79
C PRO A 121 -12.39 -17.15 -20.43
N ASN A 122 -11.65 -18.15 -20.93
CA ASN A 122 -11.94 -19.56 -20.77
C ASN A 122 -11.15 -20.21 -19.63
N LEU A 123 -10.33 -19.46 -18.89
CA LEU A 123 -9.60 -19.98 -17.72
C LEU A 123 -10.56 -20.23 -16.56
N GLY A 124 -10.87 -21.51 -16.32
CA GLY A 124 -11.81 -21.95 -15.30
C GLY A 124 -11.33 -21.73 -13.86
N PRO A 125 -12.18 -22.01 -12.86
CA PRO A 125 -11.87 -21.83 -11.44
C PRO A 125 -10.73 -22.74 -10.94
N GLU A 126 -10.42 -23.82 -11.66
CA GLU A 126 -9.31 -24.73 -11.36
C GLU A 126 -7.93 -24.08 -11.55
N VAL A 127 -7.86 -22.98 -12.31
CA VAL A 127 -6.63 -22.22 -12.51
C VAL A 127 -6.50 -21.17 -11.40
N GLY A 128 -5.43 -21.27 -10.62
CA GLY A 128 -5.19 -20.34 -9.52
C GLY A 128 -5.11 -18.87 -9.99
N THR A 129 -5.72 -17.97 -9.22
CA THR A 129 -5.71 -16.51 -9.50
C THR A 129 -4.31 -15.93 -9.76
N PRO A 130 -3.24 -16.31 -9.02
CA PRO A 130 -1.90 -15.82 -9.35
C PRO A 130 -1.51 -16.10 -10.80
N TYR A 131 -1.78 -17.31 -11.30
CA TYR A 131 -1.49 -17.68 -12.67
C TYR A 131 -2.32 -16.86 -13.67
N LYS A 132 -3.61 -16.64 -13.40
CA LYS A 132 -4.50 -15.84 -14.25
C LYS A 132 -3.95 -14.42 -14.39
N ILE A 133 -3.58 -13.77 -13.28
CA ILE A 133 -3.02 -12.41 -13.30
C ILE A 133 -1.72 -12.38 -14.10
N GLU A 134 -0.79 -13.32 -13.87
CA GLU A 134 0.47 -13.39 -14.63
C GLU A 134 0.23 -13.60 -16.13
N PHE A 135 -0.76 -14.41 -16.50
CA PHE A 135 -1.13 -14.59 -17.90
C PHE A 135 -1.77 -13.33 -18.51
N LEU A 136 -2.59 -12.61 -17.73
CA LEU A 136 -3.21 -11.36 -18.17
C LEU A 136 -2.20 -10.22 -18.37
N LYS A 137 -1.12 -10.20 -17.58
CA LYS A 137 -0.04 -9.21 -17.74
C LYS A 137 0.58 -9.23 -19.13
N ILE A 138 0.59 -10.39 -19.80
CA ILE A 138 0.98 -10.48 -21.21
C ILE A 138 0.06 -9.56 -22.03
N LEU A 139 -1.25 -9.69 -21.90
CA LEU A 139 -2.21 -8.84 -22.62
C LEU A 139 -2.04 -7.34 -22.29
N MET A 140 -1.71 -7.01 -21.04
CA MET A 140 -1.45 -5.63 -20.60
C MET A 140 -0.23 -4.98 -21.28
N LYS A 141 0.72 -5.78 -21.80
CA LYS A 141 1.90 -5.25 -22.51
C LYS A 141 1.56 -4.72 -23.91
N ASN A 142 0.37 -5.00 -24.46
CA ASN A 142 -0.03 -4.58 -25.80
C ASN A 142 -1.11 -3.46 -25.77
N ASP A 143 -0.98 -2.44 -26.62
CA ASP A 143 -1.91 -1.31 -26.65
C ASP A 143 -3.25 -1.61 -27.34
N GLU A 144 -3.29 -2.53 -28.30
CA GLU A 144 -4.52 -2.96 -28.97
C GLU A 144 -5.49 -3.63 -27.99
N TYR A 145 -4.95 -4.41 -27.05
CA TYR A 145 -5.72 -5.15 -26.06
C TYR A 145 -5.87 -4.42 -24.72
N LYS A 146 -5.41 -3.18 -24.62
CA LYS A 146 -5.33 -2.41 -23.37
C LYS A 146 -6.66 -2.36 -22.61
N GLU A 147 -7.75 -2.01 -23.27
CA GLU A 147 -9.08 -1.92 -22.65
C GLU A 147 -9.64 -3.29 -22.23
N LYS A 148 -9.41 -4.33 -23.05
CA LYS A 148 -9.82 -5.70 -22.69
C LYS A 148 -9.06 -6.21 -21.48
N ALA A 149 -7.74 -5.99 -21.45
CA ALA A 149 -6.90 -6.33 -20.32
C ALA A 149 -7.35 -5.59 -19.05
N ARG A 150 -7.71 -4.31 -19.16
CA ARG A 150 -8.27 -3.51 -18.06
C ARG A 150 -9.55 -4.13 -17.53
N ASN A 151 -10.50 -4.46 -18.40
CA ASN A 151 -11.78 -5.05 -18.00
C ASN A 151 -11.58 -6.42 -17.35
N HIS A 152 -10.73 -7.27 -17.92
CA HIS A 152 -10.39 -8.56 -17.33
C HIS A 152 -9.77 -8.43 -15.94
N PHE A 153 -8.83 -7.51 -15.75
CA PHE A 153 -8.17 -7.33 -14.46
C PHE A 153 -9.13 -6.73 -13.44
N CYS A 154 -9.92 -5.71 -13.83
CA CYS A 154 -10.97 -5.11 -13.00
C CYS A 154 -12.00 -6.16 -12.54
N ASN A 155 -12.39 -7.08 -13.41
CA ASN A 155 -13.28 -8.19 -13.06
C ASN A 155 -12.62 -9.11 -12.01
N THR A 156 -11.34 -9.45 -12.18
CA THR A 156 -10.60 -10.28 -11.22
C THR A 156 -10.46 -9.60 -9.85
N ILE A 157 -10.11 -8.32 -9.79
CA ILE A 157 -9.97 -7.59 -8.51
C ILE A 157 -11.31 -7.21 -7.85
N ASN A 158 -12.45 -7.45 -8.52
CA ASN A 158 -13.79 -7.28 -7.95
C ASN A 158 -14.52 -8.61 -7.71
N ASP A 159 -13.88 -9.74 -8.00
CA ASP A 159 -14.39 -11.06 -7.67
C ASP A 159 -14.42 -11.26 -6.14
N GLN A 160 -15.61 -11.46 -5.58
CA GLN A 160 -15.78 -11.55 -4.13
C GLN A 160 -15.36 -12.91 -3.55
N GLU A 161 -15.16 -13.92 -4.40
CA GLU A 161 -14.61 -15.22 -3.98
C GLU A 161 -13.12 -15.11 -3.63
N ILE A 162 -12.45 -14.05 -4.08
CA ILE A 162 -11.04 -13.81 -3.82
C ILE A 162 -10.92 -12.88 -2.60
N ASN A 163 -10.03 -13.23 -1.68
CA ASN A 163 -9.77 -12.42 -0.49
C ASN A 163 -9.42 -10.97 -0.88
N CYS A 164 -10.11 -10.00 -0.27
CA CYS A 164 -9.97 -8.58 -0.57
C CYS A 164 -8.53 -8.06 -0.39
N ASP A 165 -7.78 -8.58 0.60
CA ASP A 165 -6.34 -8.29 0.79
C ASP A 165 -5.53 -8.68 -0.45
N TYR A 166 -5.73 -9.92 -0.94
CA TYR A 166 -5.05 -10.41 -2.12
C TYR A 166 -5.42 -9.60 -3.36
N ARG A 167 -6.69 -9.22 -3.52
CA ARG A 167 -7.16 -8.40 -4.64
C ARG A 167 -6.49 -7.02 -4.66
N TYR A 168 -6.36 -6.37 -3.51
CA TYR A 168 -5.64 -5.09 -3.43
C TYR A 168 -4.13 -5.26 -3.66
N LYS A 169 -3.51 -6.31 -3.09
CA LYS A 169 -2.10 -6.66 -3.34
C LYS A 169 -1.82 -6.97 -4.81
N ALA A 170 -2.78 -7.54 -5.55
CA ALA A 170 -2.65 -7.76 -6.99
C ALA A 170 -2.53 -6.44 -7.77
N ILE A 171 -3.27 -5.40 -7.37
CA ILE A 171 -3.15 -4.05 -7.95
C ILE A 171 -1.75 -3.50 -7.70
N LEU A 172 -1.30 -3.53 -6.44
CA LEU A 172 0.04 -3.06 -6.07
C LEU A 172 1.17 -3.89 -6.70
N GLY A 173 0.92 -5.17 -6.98
CA GLY A 173 1.88 -6.06 -7.65
C GLY A 173 2.28 -5.58 -9.04
N LEU A 174 1.47 -4.74 -9.70
CA LEU A 174 1.79 -4.15 -10.99
C LEU A 174 2.92 -3.10 -10.92
N GLU A 175 3.26 -2.60 -9.72
CA GLU A 175 4.34 -1.61 -9.53
C GLU A 175 5.73 -2.18 -9.83
N TYR A 176 5.89 -3.49 -9.70
CA TYR A 176 7.18 -4.18 -9.84
C TYR A 176 7.50 -4.58 -11.29
N GLU A 177 6.62 -4.27 -12.23
CA GLU A 177 6.81 -4.57 -13.65
C GLU A 177 7.78 -3.59 -14.32
N GLU A 178 8.64 -4.10 -15.20
CA GLU A 178 9.70 -3.32 -15.86
C GLU A 178 9.16 -2.10 -16.63
N LYS A 179 7.97 -2.23 -17.26
CA LYS A 179 7.30 -1.16 -18.02
C LYS A 179 6.42 -0.27 -17.11
N LYS A 180 7.02 0.33 -16.07
CA LYS A 180 6.33 1.09 -15.00
C LYS A 180 5.28 2.10 -15.48
N LYS A 181 5.57 2.90 -16.52
CA LYS A 181 4.61 3.90 -17.05
C LYS A 181 3.34 3.26 -17.62
N LYS A 182 3.46 2.13 -18.31
CA LYS A 182 2.30 1.43 -18.89
C LYS A 182 1.43 0.82 -17.80
N MET A 183 2.08 0.22 -16.80
CA MET A 183 1.37 -0.36 -15.65
C MET A 183 0.73 0.68 -14.75
N LEU A 184 1.28 1.90 -14.65
CA LEU A 184 0.67 2.99 -13.89
C LEU A 184 -0.76 3.30 -14.34
N TRP A 185 -1.03 3.24 -15.65
CA TRP A 185 -2.39 3.40 -16.16
C TRP A 185 -3.32 2.29 -15.65
N PHE A 186 -2.89 1.02 -15.69
CA PHE A 186 -3.67 -0.09 -15.16
C PHE A 186 -3.90 0.02 -13.66
N ILE A 187 -2.88 0.42 -12.89
CA ILE A 187 -3.00 0.66 -11.44
C ILE A 187 -4.04 1.74 -11.19
N ARG A 188 -3.96 2.88 -11.88
CA ARG A 188 -4.92 3.98 -11.77
C ARG A 188 -6.34 3.52 -12.03
N GLU A 189 -6.59 2.86 -13.17
CA GLU A 189 -7.93 2.38 -13.53
C GLU A 189 -8.45 1.34 -12.54
N SER A 190 -7.57 0.47 -12.04
CA SER A 190 -7.89 -0.56 -11.05
C SER A 190 -8.24 0.05 -9.71
N CYS A 191 -7.47 1.02 -9.21
CA CYS A 191 -7.76 1.74 -7.98
C CYS A 191 -9.08 2.52 -8.07
N LEU A 192 -9.38 3.14 -9.22
CA LEU A 192 -10.66 3.83 -9.44
C LEU A 192 -11.84 2.86 -9.35
N GLU A 193 -11.72 1.71 -9.99
CA GLU A 193 -12.75 0.67 -9.96
C GLU A 193 -12.89 0.09 -8.53
N PHE A 194 -11.76 -0.20 -7.88
CA PHE A 194 -11.71 -0.79 -6.56
C PHE A 194 -12.30 0.14 -5.49
N LEU A 195 -12.03 1.46 -5.58
CA LEU A 195 -12.59 2.52 -4.73
C LEU A 195 -14.12 2.60 -4.84
N LYS A 196 -14.67 2.47 -6.06
CA LYS A 196 -16.10 2.59 -6.34
C LYS A 196 -16.90 1.36 -5.91
N CYS A 197 -16.30 0.18 -5.91
CA CYS A 197 -17.00 -1.06 -5.59
C CYS A 197 -17.33 -1.15 -4.09
N SER A 198 -18.62 -1.00 -3.75
CA SER A 198 -19.10 -1.02 -2.36
C SER A 198 -18.92 -2.35 -1.63
N LYS A 199 -18.73 -3.45 -2.39
CA LYS A 199 -18.46 -4.78 -1.83
C LYS A 199 -17.03 -4.93 -1.30
N ASN A 200 -16.11 -4.06 -1.71
CA ASN A 200 -14.74 -4.07 -1.22
C ASN A 200 -14.67 -3.50 0.20
N LYS A 201 -13.77 -4.02 1.03
CA LYS A 201 -13.59 -3.52 2.40
C LYS A 201 -13.20 -2.03 2.35
N THR A 202 -13.88 -1.21 3.15
CA THR A 202 -13.69 0.25 3.20
C THR A 202 -12.22 0.65 3.37
N MET A 203 -11.47 -0.05 4.22
CA MET A 203 -10.03 0.17 4.41
C MET A 203 -9.23 0.16 3.09
N TYR A 204 -9.45 -0.83 2.23
CA TYR A 204 -8.73 -0.95 0.95
C TYR A 204 -9.24 0.05 -0.10
N ARG A 205 -10.50 0.47 0.03
CA ARG A 205 -11.06 1.56 -0.78
C ARG A 205 -10.39 2.88 -0.40
N ILE A 206 -10.21 3.18 0.88
CA ILE A 206 -9.46 4.34 1.37
C ILE A 206 -8.02 4.30 0.85
N LEU A 207 -7.32 3.17 0.98
CA LEU A 207 -5.96 3.01 0.45
C LEU A 207 -5.89 3.22 -1.06
N SER A 208 -6.89 2.76 -1.81
CA SER A 208 -6.99 3.02 -3.26
C SER A 208 -7.13 4.51 -3.56
N GLY A 209 -7.96 5.22 -2.79
CA GLY A 209 -8.13 6.68 -2.91
C GLY A 209 -6.85 7.45 -2.58
N GLN A 210 -6.16 7.05 -1.51
CA GLN A 210 -4.86 7.61 -1.14
C GLN A 210 -3.83 7.39 -2.25
N TYR A 211 -3.75 6.17 -2.80
CA TYR A 211 -2.85 5.87 -3.91
C TYR A 211 -3.11 6.76 -5.13
N LEU A 212 -4.38 6.91 -5.48
CA LEU A 212 -4.84 7.75 -6.59
C LEU A 212 -4.42 9.21 -6.42
N LEU A 213 -4.65 9.80 -5.25
CA LEU A 213 -4.33 11.21 -5.00
C LEU A 213 -2.82 11.47 -4.90
N GLN A 214 -2.03 10.48 -4.48
CA GLN A 214 -0.62 10.67 -4.20
C GLN A 214 0.30 10.28 -5.37
N HIS A 215 -0.03 9.21 -6.10
CA HIS A 215 0.86 8.59 -7.08
C HIS A 215 0.35 8.68 -8.52
N CYS A 216 -0.90 9.09 -8.73
CA CYS A 216 -1.48 9.17 -10.07
C CYS A 216 -1.70 10.63 -10.51
N GLU A 217 -1.43 10.91 -11.77
CA GLU A 217 -1.87 12.16 -12.41
C GLU A 217 -3.37 12.03 -12.75
N LEU A 218 -4.19 12.79 -12.03
CA LEU A 218 -5.64 12.85 -12.18
C LEU A 218 -6.07 14.21 -12.72
N ASP A 219 -7.10 14.19 -13.58
CA ASP A 219 -7.80 15.42 -13.94
C ASP A 219 -8.68 15.90 -12.78
N LYS A 220 -9.06 17.18 -12.81
CA LYS A 220 -9.80 17.84 -11.71
C LYS A 220 -11.13 17.15 -11.37
N ASP A 221 -11.85 16.63 -12.37
CA ASP A 221 -13.14 15.97 -12.14
C ASP A 221 -12.93 14.60 -11.48
N THR A 222 -11.94 13.83 -11.94
CA THR A 222 -11.58 12.57 -11.29
C THR A 222 -11.05 12.79 -9.87
N THR A 223 -10.21 13.80 -9.63
CA THR A 223 -9.75 14.17 -8.28
C THR A 223 -10.92 14.49 -7.37
N ALA A 224 -11.86 15.34 -7.81
CA ALA A 224 -13.03 15.71 -7.01
C ALA A 224 -13.90 14.49 -6.66
N LYS A 225 -14.07 13.55 -7.59
CA LYS A 225 -14.81 12.29 -7.34
C LYS A 225 -14.11 11.39 -6.33
N VAL A 226 -12.78 11.28 -6.39
CA VAL A 226 -12.01 10.49 -5.41
C VAL A 226 -12.12 11.12 -4.02
N GLU A 227 -11.94 12.45 -3.94
CA GLU A 227 -12.11 13.21 -2.71
C GLU A 227 -13.52 13.07 -2.11
N GLU A 228 -14.56 13.15 -2.93
CA GLU A 228 -15.96 12.99 -2.49
C GLU A 228 -16.21 11.60 -1.89
N VAL A 229 -15.69 10.53 -2.50
CA VAL A 229 -15.84 9.17 -1.97
C VAL A 229 -15.12 9.03 -0.62
N LEU A 230 -13.92 9.56 -0.49
CA LEU A 230 -13.18 9.57 0.79
C LEU A 230 -13.92 10.38 1.85
N LEU A 231 -14.48 11.53 1.46
CA LEU A 231 -15.23 12.40 2.37
C LEU A 231 -16.51 11.71 2.87
N ASN A 232 -17.16 10.94 2.01
CA ASN A 232 -18.29 10.11 2.40
C ASN A 232 -17.90 9.05 3.44
N PHE A 233 -16.72 8.42 3.31
CA PHE A 233 -16.23 7.50 4.35
C PHE A 233 -15.95 8.22 5.67
N ALA A 234 -15.37 9.42 5.63
CA ALA A 234 -15.09 10.24 6.80
C ALA A 234 -16.37 10.65 7.56
N ARG A 235 -17.43 11.00 6.81
CA ARG A 235 -18.73 11.43 7.34
C ARG A 235 -19.62 10.28 7.83
N ASP A 236 -19.48 9.10 7.26
CA ASP A 236 -20.36 7.97 7.56
C ASP A 236 -20.14 7.46 8.99
N THR A 237 -21.10 7.77 9.86
CA THR A 237 -21.08 7.39 11.28
C THR A 237 -21.23 5.89 11.52
N ASN A 238 -21.58 5.10 10.50
CA ASN A 238 -21.63 3.65 10.59
C ASN A 238 -20.24 3.01 10.42
N ASN A 239 -19.28 3.74 9.82
CA ASN A 239 -17.89 3.30 9.82
C ASN A 239 -17.28 3.44 11.21
N ASP A 240 -16.39 2.53 11.56
CA ASP A 240 -15.63 2.65 12.81
C ASP A 240 -14.75 3.92 12.79
N TYR A 241 -14.42 4.37 14.01
CA TYR A 241 -13.62 5.58 14.22
C TYR A 241 -12.33 5.60 13.39
N ASN A 242 -11.63 4.46 13.28
CA ASN A 242 -10.34 4.40 12.61
C ASN A 242 -10.48 4.54 11.09
N LEU A 243 -11.49 3.92 10.48
CA LEU A 243 -11.76 4.12 9.05
C LEU A 243 -12.12 5.56 8.72
N ARG A 244 -12.92 6.22 9.58
CA ARG A 244 -13.27 7.63 9.42
C ARG A 244 -12.04 8.53 9.57
N ALA A 245 -11.22 8.27 10.57
CA ALA A 245 -9.96 8.98 10.79
C ALA A 245 -8.99 8.79 9.63
N ASP A 246 -8.80 7.56 9.13
CA ASP A 246 -7.94 7.25 7.98
C ASP A 246 -8.37 8.03 6.72
N ALA A 247 -9.66 8.01 6.40
CA ALA A 247 -10.17 8.78 5.25
C ALA A 247 -9.95 10.29 5.43
N THR A 248 -10.10 10.78 6.66
CA THR A 248 -9.89 12.19 7.00
C THR A 248 -8.41 12.58 6.89
N ASP A 249 -7.50 11.76 7.40
CA ASP A 249 -6.05 11.98 7.32
C ASP A 249 -5.58 12.09 5.86
N VAL A 250 -6.07 11.19 4.99
CA VAL A 250 -5.78 11.24 3.55
C VAL A 250 -6.21 12.58 2.93
N LEU A 251 -7.43 13.03 3.25
CA LEU A 251 -7.94 14.31 2.76
C LEU A 251 -7.16 15.50 3.33
N LEU A 252 -6.83 15.51 4.61
CA LEU A 252 -6.03 16.58 5.22
C LEU A 252 -4.67 16.74 4.54
N GLN A 253 -4.03 15.62 4.22
CA GLN A 253 -2.71 15.60 3.62
C GLN A 253 -2.74 15.95 2.13
N LEU A 254 -3.68 15.40 1.37
CA LEU A 254 -3.62 15.40 -0.10
C LEU A 254 -4.66 16.29 -0.79
N SER A 255 -5.77 16.63 -0.13
CA SER A 255 -6.81 17.48 -0.73
C SER A 255 -6.49 18.97 -0.62
N THR A 256 -7.25 19.80 -1.33
CA THR A 256 -7.13 21.26 -1.28
C THR A 256 -8.50 21.93 -1.16
N GLY A 257 -8.52 23.22 -0.81
CA GLY A 257 -9.74 24.03 -0.79
C GLY A 257 -10.79 23.54 0.22
N GLU A 258 -12.04 23.43 -0.24
CA GLU A 258 -13.21 23.13 0.58
C GLU A 258 -13.16 21.71 1.17
N THR A 259 -12.70 20.72 0.40
CA THR A 259 -12.53 19.34 0.88
C THR A 259 -11.61 19.28 2.09
N LYS A 260 -10.48 20.01 2.05
CA LYS A 260 -9.53 20.07 3.15
C LYS A 260 -10.11 20.75 4.38
N ALA A 261 -10.84 21.86 4.18
CA ALA A 261 -11.51 22.57 5.27
C ALA A 261 -12.59 21.68 5.93
N GLU A 262 -13.29 20.86 5.15
CA GLU A 262 -14.24 19.90 5.69
C GLU A 262 -13.56 18.77 6.46
N ALA A 263 -12.48 18.20 5.94
CA ALA A 263 -11.71 17.19 6.65
C ALA A 263 -11.19 17.73 8.01
N GLN A 264 -10.81 19.01 8.07
CA GLN A 264 -10.44 19.70 9.32
C GLN A 264 -11.61 19.78 10.32
N ARG A 265 -12.84 20.01 9.85
CA ARG A 265 -14.03 19.99 10.72
C ARG A 265 -14.30 18.58 11.26
N ILE A 266 -14.26 17.58 10.39
CA ILE A 266 -14.52 16.17 10.75
C ILE A 266 -13.50 15.67 11.77
N ILE A 267 -12.20 15.94 11.59
CA ILE A 267 -11.18 15.49 12.55
C ILE A 267 -11.37 16.14 13.93
N MET A 268 -11.77 17.42 13.97
CA MET A 268 -12.11 18.11 15.23
C MET A 268 -13.34 17.50 15.91
N GLU A 269 -14.34 17.07 15.15
CA GLU A 269 -15.53 16.38 15.69
C GLU A 269 -15.19 14.98 16.20
N LEU A 270 -14.41 14.22 15.45
CA LEU A 270 -13.90 12.90 15.86
C LEU A 270 -13.15 12.98 17.18
N GLY A 271 -12.32 14.03 17.35
CA GLY A 271 -11.63 14.32 18.61
C GLY A 271 -12.58 14.65 19.77
N LYS A 272 -13.75 15.25 19.51
CA LYS A 272 -14.76 15.58 20.55
C LYS A 272 -15.57 14.36 21.01
N THR A 273 -15.83 13.42 20.12
CA THR A 273 -16.69 12.26 20.43
C THR A 273 -16.09 11.26 21.42
N ASN A 274 -14.78 11.33 21.71
CA ASN A 274 -14.11 10.35 22.56
C ASN A 274 -13.65 10.85 23.94
N ARG A 275 -13.86 12.12 24.33
CA ARG A 275 -13.63 12.64 25.71
C ARG A 275 -13.99 14.13 25.84
N THR A 276 -14.18 14.58 27.09
CA THR A 276 -14.54 15.94 27.52
C THR A 276 -13.68 17.06 26.91
N ILE A 277 -14.27 18.26 26.81
CA ILE A 277 -13.71 19.57 26.37
C ILE A 277 -12.24 19.86 26.81
N TYR A 278 -11.78 19.24 27.90
CA TYR A 278 -10.42 19.33 28.44
C TYR A 278 -9.31 18.76 27.53
N GLU A 279 -9.64 17.90 26.56
CA GLU A 279 -8.66 17.31 25.63
C GLU A 279 -8.50 18.09 24.31
N ASN A 280 -9.03 19.31 24.17
CA ASN A 280 -8.65 20.20 23.05
C ASN A 280 -7.14 20.56 23.05
N ALA A 281 -6.43 20.27 24.15
CA ALA A 281 -4.97 20.23 24.19
C ALA A 281 -4.35 19.12 23.31
N GLN A 282 -5.11 18.12 22.87
CA GLN A 282 -4.69 17.09 21.91
C GLN A 282 -4.44 17.67 20.51
N ASN A 283 -5.13 18.74 20.09
CA ASN A 283 -4.80 19.42 18.84
C ASN A 283 -3.43 20.11 18.91
N VAL A 284 -3.05 20.64 20.09
CA VAL A 284 -1.69 21.15 20.36
C VAL A 284 -0.68 19.99 20.48
N HIS A 285 -1.14 18.82 20.95
CA HIS A 285 -0.35 17.60 21.01
C HIS A 285 -0.12 16.97 19.63
N SER A 286 -1.04 17.14 18.66
CA SER A 286 -0.91 16.59 17.30
C SER A 286 0.27 17.21 16.55
N VAL A 287 0.47 18.53 16.65
CA VAL A 287 1.61 19.23 16.03
C VAL A 287 2.94 18.87 16.71
N ALA A 288 2.95 18.72 18.04
CA ALA A 288 4.13 18.30 18.78
C ALA A 288 4.50 16.83 18.49
N ILE A 289 3.51 15.95 18.35
CA ILE A 289 3.68 14.56 17.94
C ILE A 289 4.19 14.50 16.49
N GLU A 290 3.59 15.26 15.56
CA GLU A 290 4.05 15.33 14.17
C GLU A 290 5.51 15.79 14.08
N LYS A 291 5.89 16.84 14.83
CA LYS A 291 7.28 17.30 14.88
C LYS A 291 8.22 16.25 15.48
N SER A 292 7.82 15.60 16.57
CA SER A 292 8.59 14.51 17.17
C SER A 292 8.73 13.32 16.22
N VAL A 293 7.69 13.05 15.42
CA VAL A 293 7.69 12.01 14.40
C VAL A 293 8.62 12.38 13.24
N GLU A 294 8.62 13.64 12.80
CA GLU A 294 9.56 14.12 11.79
C GLU A 294 11.02 14.02 12.25
N GLU A 295 11.32 14.42 13.48
CA GLU A 295 12.66 14.30 14.09
C GLU A 295 13.10 12.83 14.18
N ALA A 296 12.17 11.94 14.53
CA ALA A 296 12.42 10.50 14.55
C ALA A 296 12.71 9.92 13.18
N VAL A 297 11.92 10.30 12.17
CA VAL A 297 12.11 9.86 10.80
C VAL A 297 13.43 10.40 10.24
N GLU A 298 13.80 11.64 10.57
CA GLU A 298 15.10 12.23 10.23
C GLU A 298 16.27 11.43 10.82
N PHE A 299 16.19 11.13 12.13
CA PHE A 299 17.17 10.29 12.80
C PHE A 299 17.30 8.93 12.12
N LEU A 300 16.18 8.25 11.86
CA LEU A 300 16.17 6.95 11.19
C LEU A 300 16.66 7.02 9.74
N HIS A 301 16.45 8.15 9.07
CA HIS A 301 16.92 8.37 7.70
C HIS A 301 18.45 8.42 7.62
N SER A 302 19.13 8.84 8.70
CA SER A 302 20.60 8.89 8.77
C SER A 302 21.28 7.51 8.70
N PHE A 303 20.54 6.43 8.98
CA PHE A 303 21.06 5.07 8.91
C PHE A 303 20.83 4.45 7.52
N SER A 304 21.83 3.77 6.95
CA SER A 304 21.58 2.89 5.80
C SER A 304 20.88 1.61 6.27
N ILE A 305 19.89 1.13 5.51
CA ILE A 305 19.24 -0.15 5.78
C ILE A 305 20.31 -1.25 5.83
N MET A 306 20.26 -2.09 6.87
CA MET A 306 21.29 -3.11 7.06
C MET A 306 21.33 -4.12 5.91
N LYS A 307 22.52 -4.70 5.70
CA LYS A 307 22.74 -5.71 4.66
C LYS A 307 23.06 -7.07 5.27
N ILE A 308 22.47 -8.11 4.71
CA ILE A 308 22.79 -9.51 5.02
C ILE A 308 23.30 -10.16 3.75
N ARG A 309 24.54 -10.67 3.80
CA ARG A 309 25.23 -11.25 2.63
C ARG A 309 25.27 -10.29 1.43
N GLY A 310 25.45 -9.00 1.69
CA GLY A 310 25.55 -7.96 0.66
C GLY A 310 24.22 -7.42 0.11
N LYS A 311 23.08 -8.04 0.46
CA LYS A 311 21.74 -7.56 0.06
C LYS A 311 21.07 -6.80 1.20
N GLU A 312 20.44 -5.66 0.91
CA GLU A 312 19.61 -4.95 1.90
C GLU A 312 18.47 -5.84 2.37
N ILE A 313 18.14 -5.74 3.66
CA ILE A 313 16.96 -6.41 4.20
C ILE A 313 15.69 -5.86 3.56
N ASP A 314 14.69 -6.72 3.43
CA ASP A 314 13.39 -6.39 2.86
C ASP A 314 12.25 -6.71 3.83
N MET A 315 11.03 -6.31 3.47
CA MET A 315 9.85 -6.56 4.30
C MET A 315 9.64 -8.06 4.58
N PRO A 316 9.77 -8.98 3.60
CA PRO A 316 9.71 -10.42 3.86
C PRO A 316 10.73 -10.91 4.89
N TYR A 317 11.96 -10.37 4.86
CA TYR A 317 12.96 -10.69 5.87
C TYR A 317 12.51 -10.24 7.26
N VAL A 318 12.11 -8.97 7.42
CA VAL A 318 11.70 -8.41 8.72
C VAL A 318 10.45 -9.09 9.25
N GLU A 319 9.45 -9.36 8.41
CA GLU A 319 8.26 -10.13 8.78
C GLU A 319 8.67 -11.50 9.32
N LYS A 320 9.52 -12.23 8.59
CA LYS A 320 9.99 -13.55 9.03
C LYS A 320 10.70 -13.49 10.38
N GLU A 321 11.53 -12.48 10.62
CA GLU A 321 12.21 -12.33 11.90
C GLU A 321 11.24 -11.95 13.03
N ILE A 322 10.28 -11.06 12.79
CA ILE A 322 9.24 -10.71 13.78
C ILE A 322 8.41 -11.94 14.13
N MET A 323 7.97 -12.72 13.14
CA MET A 323 7.15 -13.92 13.37
C MET A 323 7.86 -14.98 14.22
N LYS A 324 9.19 -15.08 14.16
CA LYS A 324 9.96 -15.99 15.03
C LYS A 324 9.93 -15.60 16.50
N LEU A 325 9.66 -14.32 16.81
CA LEU A 325 9.63 -13.82 18.19
C LEU A 325 8.27 -14.05 18.86
N ILE A 326 7.24 -14.40 18.07
CA ILE A 326 5.87 -14.56 18.56
C ILE A 326 5.68 -15.97 19.11
N THR A 327 5.19 -16.06 20.33
CA THR A 327 4.87 -17.33 21.01
C THR A 327 3.37 -17.55 21.20
N ASN A 328 2.55 -16.51 21.02
CA ASN A 328 1.11 -16.54 21.23
C ASN A 328 0.36 -16.32 19.90
N LYS A 329 -0.54 -17.26 19.57
CA LYS A 329 -1.33 -17.26 18.34
C LYS A 329 -2.28 -16.07 18.20
N GLU A 330 -2.87 -15.56 19.28
CA GLU A 330 -3.75 -14.39 19.21
C GLU A 330 -2.98 -13.11 18.86
N LYS A 331 -1.77 -12.98 19.42
CA LYS A 331 -0.86 -11.88 19.08
C LYS A 331 -0.39 -11.96 17.63
N GLU A 332 -0.16 -13.18 17.14
CA GLU A 332 0.24 -13.44 15.76
C GLU A 332 -0.75 -12.83 14.76
N ASP A 333 -2.05 -13.06 14.94
CA ASP A 333 -3.08 -12.55 14.01
C ASP A 333 -3.12 -11.01 13.99
N LYS A 334 -3.06 -10.35 15.16
CA LYS A 334 -3.05 -8.88 15.25
C LYS A 334 -1.80 -8.27 14.61
N ILE A 335 -0.64 -8.85 14.90
CA ILE A 335 0.64 -8.40 14.33
C ILE A 335 0.66 -8.63 12.82
N ARG A 336 0.11 -9.74 12.32
CA ARG A 336 -0.03 -9.99 10.88
C ARG A 336 -0.91 -8.94 10.21
N VAL A 337 -2.00 -8.52 10.84
CA VAL A 337 -2.85 -7.44 10.31
C VAL A 337 -2.06 -6.12 10.23
N ALA A 338 -1.30 -5.77 11.27
CA ALA A 338 -0.48 -4.56 11.29
C ALA A 338 0.62 -4.60 10.21
N ILE A 339 1.39 -5.69 10.11
CA ILE A 339 2.44 -5.83 9.10
C ILE A 339 1.85 -5.79 7.68
N ASN A 340 0.71 -6.43 7.45
CA ASN A 340 0.03 -6.36 6.16
C ASN A 340 -0.37 -4.92 5.82
N ARG A 341 -0.89 -4.15 6.78
CA ARG A 341 -1.19 -2.72 6.57
C ARG A 341 0.07 -1.93 6.25
N ILE A 342 1.15 -2.08 7.03
CA ILE A 342 2.46 -1.44 6.79
C ILE A 342 2.98 -1.76 5.38
N TYR A 343 2.81 -3.00 4.93
CA TYR A 343 3.25 -3.46 3.62
C TYR A 343 2.40 -2.89 2.47
N MET A 344 1.10 -2.67 2.66
CA MET A 344 0.19 -2.18 1.62
C MET A 344 0.08 -0.66 1.55
N ASP A 345 0.37 0.02 2.66
CA ASP A 345 0.38 1.46 2.73
C ASP A 345 1.51 2.02 1.84
N ARG A 346 1.10 2.84 0.87
CA ARG A 346 1.99 3.53 -0.08
C ARG A 346 2.10 5.01 0.24
N ALA A 347 1.56 5.43 1.36
CA ALA A 347 1.63 6.80 1.78
C ALA A 347 3.07 7.18 2.07
N ILE A 348 3.41 8.38 1.59
CA ILE A 348 4.69 9.00 1.85
C ILE A 348 4.51 9.99 2.99
N TYR A 349 5.32 9.81 4.03
CA TYR A 349 5.28 10.61 5.24
C TYR A 349 6.55 11.44 5.40
N SER A 350 6.40 12.62 6.00
CA SER A 350 7.43 13.64 6.23
C SER A 350 8.12 14.17 4.95
N ARG A 351 8.96 15.19 5.11
CA ARG A 351 9.84 15.70 4.04
C ARG A 351 10.86 14.68 3.51
N TYR A 352 11.08 13.57 4.21
CA TYR A 352 12.08 12.54 3.86
C TYR A 352 11.58 11.45 2.93
N ASN A 353 10.35 11.57 2.46
CA ASN A 353 9.70 10.61 1.57
C ASN A 353 9.71 9.15 2.08
N CYS A 354 9.41 8.94 3.36
CA CYS A 354 9.42 7.60 3.97
C CYS A 354 8.02 6.98 3.99
N SER A 355 7.88 5.73 3.53
CA SER A 355 6.66 4.93 3.73
C SER A 355 6.68 4.17 5.07
N LEU A 356 5.54 3.64 5.53
CA LEU A 356 5.49 2.79 6.72
C LEU A 356 6.48 1.62 6.64
N ALA A 357 6.54 0.96 5.47
CA ALA A 357 7.48 -0.12 5.23
C ALA A 357 8.94 0.35 5.38
N ASN A 358 9.28 1.52 4.83
CA ASN A 358 10.63 2.07 4.98
C ASN A 358 10.96 2.40 6.44
N VAL A 359 10.01 2.97 7.18
CA VAL A 359 10.16 3.25 8.62
C VAL A 359 10.41 1.94 9.38
N LEU A 360 9.62 0.90 9.15
CA LEU A 360 9.80 -0.40 9.82
C LEU A 360 11.19 -1.01 9.52
N LEU A 361 11.66 -0.98 8.26
CA LEU A 361 12.99 -1.49 7.90
C LEU A 361 14.12 -0.75 8.63
N ARG A 362 13.98 0.57 8.77
CA ARG A 362 14.97 1.41 9.48
C ARG A 362 14.92 1.20 10.98
N VAL A 363 13.72 1.11 11.56
CA VAL A 363 13.53 0.76 12.98
C VAL A 363 14.16 -0.60 13.26
N TRP A 364 13.91 -1.61 12.44
CA TRP A 364 14.53 -2.93 12.59
C TRP A 364 16.06 -2.88 12.47
N THR A 365 16.57 -2.12 11.51
CA THR A 365 18.02 -1.88 11.34
C THR A 365 18.64 -1.30 12.60
N TYR A 366 18.00 -0.28 13.20
CA TYR A 366 18.45 0.33 14.45
C TYR A 366 18.48 -0.70 15.58
N ILE A 367 17.37 -1.41 15.79
CA ILE A 367 17.23 -2.44 16.82
C ILE A 367 18.30 -3.53 16.70
N ALA A 368 18.54 -4.04 15.49
CA ALA A 368 19.49 -5.12 15.26
C ALA A 368 20.94 -4.74 15.66
N SER A 369 21.27 -3.46 15.62
CA SER A 369 22.60 -2.92 15.95
C SER A 369 22.72 -2.40 17.39
N HIS A 370 21.61 -2.29 18.13
CA HIS A 370 21.58 -1.66 19.44
C HIS A 370 21.94 -2.64 20.58
N LYS A 371 22.51 -2.11 21.67
CA LYS A 371 22.85 -2.92 22.87
C LYS A 371 21.61 -3.49 23.57
N ASP A 372 20.52 -2.71 23.61
CA ASP A 372 19.24 -3.06 24.25
C ASP A 372 18.24 -3.72 23.28
N LYS A 373 18.76 -4.39 22.23
CA LYS A 373 17.96 -4.96 21.13
C LYS A 373 16.83 -5.87 21.57
N ASP A 374 17.01 -6.64 22.64
CA ASP A 374 16.02 -7.64 23.06
C ASP A 374 14.79 -6.97 23.70
N GLU A 375 15.00 -5.91 24.49
CA GLU A 375 13.89 -5.11 25.04
C GLU A 375 13.18 -4.32 23.94
N MET A 376 13.92 -3.74 22.99
CA MET A 376 13.32 -3.06 21.84
C MET A 376 12.48 -4.01 20.98
N LYS A 377 12.94 -5.24 20.76
CA LYS A 377 12.16 -6.27 20.03
C LYS A 377 10.86 -6.59 20.75
N LYS A 378 10.91 -6.73 22.08
CA LYS A 378 9.71 -6.96 22.89
C LYS A 378 8.73 -5.78 22.74
N ARG A 379 9.22 -4.54 22.86
CA ARG A 379 8.41 -3.33 22.66
C ARG A 379 7.84 -3.22 21.25
N MET A 380 8.60 -3.63 20.23
CA MET A 380 8.11 -3.68 18.85
C MET A 380 6.88 -4.59 18.72
N LEU A 381 6.91 -5.77 19.36
CA LEU A 381 5.76 -6.69 19.33
C LEU A 381 4.54 -6.09 20.02
N GLU A 382 4.73 -5.39 21.14
CA GLU A 382 3.66 -4.68 21.86
C GLU A 382 3.05 -3.58 20.97
N GLU A 383 3.89 -2.74 20.36
CA GLU A 383 3.43 -1.67 19.46
C GLU A 383 2.72 -2.22 18.23
N LEU A 384 3.23 -3.29 17.59
CA LEU A 384 2.59 -3.94 16.44
C LEU A 384 1.26 -4.60 16.80
N GLU A 385 1.12 -5.17 18.00
CA GLU A 385 -0.14 -5.74 18.49
C GLU A 385 -1.20 -4.63 18.65
N GLU A 386 -0.81 -3.51 19.27
CA GLU A 386 -1.68 -2.36 19.50
C GLU A 386 -2.00 -1.56 18.23
N MET A 387 -1.19 -1.65 17.18
CA MET A 387 -1.44 -1.00 15.88
C MET A 387 -2.71 -1.50 15.18
N SER A 388 -3.14 -2.73 15.45
CA SER A 388 -4.26 -3.39 14.77
C SER A 388 -5.62 -2.66 14.89
N GLY A 389 -5.70 -1.61 15.72
CA GLY A 389 -6.86 -0.73 15.87
C GLY A 389 -6.52 0.76 15.85
N THR A 390 -5.52 1.20 15.10
CA THR A 390 -5.16 2.63 14.96
C THR A 390 -5.20 3.13 13.52
N CYS A 391 -5.27 4.45 13.33
CA CYS A 391 -5.15 5.11 12.03
C CYS A 391 -3.71 5.15 11.51
N SER A 392 -3.55 5.54 10.26
CA SER A 392 -2.28 5.54 9.51
C SER A 392 -1.18 6.39 10.16
N SER A 393 -1.54 7.56 10.70
CA SER A 393 -0.63 8.40 11.51
C SER A 393 -0.24 7.74 12.84
N GLY A 394 -1.15 6.94 13.42
CA GLY A 394 -0.90 6.12 14.59
C GLY A 394 0.15 5.03 14.35
N PHE A 395 0.19 4.43 13.16
CA PHE A 395 1.20 3.41 12.83
C PHE A 395 2.62 3.94 12.91
N ILE A 396 2.89 5.14 12.37
CA ILE A 396 4.23 5.75 12.41
C ILE A 396 4.64 6.05 13.84
N THR A 397 3.75 6.68 14.59
CA THR A 397 3.99 7.04 15.99
C THR A 397 4.35 5.80 16.80
N ARG A 398 3.61 4.69 16.61
CA ARG A 398 3.88 3.42 17.29
C ARG A 398 5.18 2.76 16.84
N LEU A 399 5.52 2.82 15.55
CA LEU A 399 6.81 2.32 15.04
C LEU A 399 7.98 3.08 15.66
N ILE A 400 7.86 4.40 15.81
CA ILE A 400 8.87 5.23 16.45
C ILE A 400 8.94 4.96 17.96
N ASN A 401 7.80 4.78 18.63
CA ASN A 401 7.75 4.45 20.05
C ASN A 401 8.53 3.19 20.41
N THR A 402 8.72 2.27 19.46
CA THR A 402 9.57 1.08 19.64
C THR A 402 10.99 1.44 20.08
N ILE A 403 11.54 2.54 19.56
CA ILE A 403 12.93 2.96 19.80
C ILE A 403 13.03 4.17 20.75
N SER A 404 11.92 4.84 21.03
CA SER A 404 11.86 5.99 21.92
C SER A 404 12.34 5.67 23.34
N GLY A 405 13.41 6.34 23.76
CA GLY A 405 13.99 6.21 25.10
C GLY A 405 15.23 5.32 25.16
N PHE A 406 15.74 4.86 24.02
CA PHE A 406 16.92 4.02 23.94
C PHE A 406 18.05 4.66 23.12
N GLY A 407 19.27 4.66 23.67
CA GLY A 407 20.46 5.19 23.00
C GLY A 407 20.43 6.72 22.85
N ASP A 408 21.07 7.23 21.79
CA ASP A 408 21.04 8.66 21.41
C ASP A 408 19.64 9.11 20.96
N PHE A 409 18.78 8.15 20.62
CA PHE A 409 17.37 8.37 20.34
C PHE A 409 16.53 8.33 21.62
N SER A 410 16.85 9.22 22.56
CA SER A 410 15.86 9.62 23.55
C SER A 410 14.97 10.67 22.89
N MET A 411 13.76 10.31 22.46
CA MET A 411 12.67 11.28 22.36
C MET A 411 12.39 11.81 23.77
N ARG A 412 13.30 12.63 24.29
CA ARG A 412 12.96 13.58 25.35
C ARG A 412 12.14 14.61 24.60
N ILE A 413 10.82 14.61 24.83
CA ILE A 413 9.99 15.78 24.60
C ILE A 413 10.85 16.99 24.94
N SER A 414 11.07 17.90 23.99
CA SER A 414 12.05 18.98 24.19
C SER A 414 11.74 19.70 25.49
N TRP A 415 12.73 20.21 26.21
CA TRP A 415 12.46 20.93 27.47
C TRP A 415 11.44 22.06 27.29
N ARG A 416 11.40 22.65 26.08
CA ARG A 416 10.36 23.57 25.65
C ARG A 416 8.97 22.94 25.69
N ASP A 417 8.79 21.80 25.03
CA ASP A 417 7.51 21.12 24.94
C ASP A 417 7.06 20.54 26.29
N GLN A 418 8.00 20.10 27.14
CA GLN A 418 7.71 19.70 28.52
C GLN A 418 7.22 20.88 29.36
N ILE A 419 7.84 22.06 29.21
CA ILE A 419 7.40 23.28 29.88
C ILE A 419 6.02 23.70 29.39
N ILE A 420 5.74 23.63 28.08
CA ILE A 420 4.41 23.92 27.53
C ILE A 420 3.36 22.97 28.14
N ALA A 421 3.61 21.66 28.08
CA ALA A 421 2.67 20.65 28.59
C ALA A 421 2.43 20.79 30.11
N ASN A 422 3.48 21.03 30.90
CA ASN A 422 3.36 21.24 32.35
C ASN A 422 2.59 22.52 32.68
N LEU A 423 2.85 23.62 31.96
CA LEU A 423 2.10 24.86 32.15
C LEU A 423 0.62 24.67 31.84
N THR A 424 0.28 24.02 30.72
CA THR A 424 -1.10 23.70 30.34
C THR A 424 -1.77 22.82 31.39
N GLY A 425 -1.09 21.76 31.84
CA GLY A 425 -1.60 20.84 32.85
C GLY A 425 -1.92 21.53 34.18
N ARG A 426 -1.03 22.42 34.65
CA ARG A 426 -1.21 23.17 35.90
C ARG A 426 -2.30 24.22 35.80
N LEU A 427 -2.37 24.96 34.70
CA LEU A 427 -3.47 25.90 34.46
C LEU A 427 -4.81 25.18 34.49
N ASN A 428 -4.93 24.05 33.79
CA ASN A 428 -6.15 23.24 33.78
C ASN A 428 -6.49 22.66 35.16
N ALA A 429 -5.49 22.21 35.94
CA ALA A 429 -5.69 21.77 37.31
C ALA A 429 -6.25 22.90 38.19
N ARG A 430 -5.71 24.12 38.08
CA ARG A 430 -6.23 25.28 38.81
C ARG A 430 -7.61 25.72 38.36
N ILE A 431 -7.97 25.51 37.09
CA ILE A 431 -9.34 25.73 36.61
C ILE A 431 -10.31 24.73 37.24
N ARG A 432 -9.94 23.44 37.26
CA ARG A 432 -10.76 22.37 37.84
C ARG A 432 -11.00 22.54 39.34
N ASN A 433 -10.07 23.16 40.04
CA ASN A 433 -10.16 23.41 41.48
C ASN A 433 -10.85 24.73 41.84
N MET A 434 -11.54 25.40 40.89
CA MET A 434 -12.32 26.60 41.18
C MET A 434 -13.70 26.26 41.74
N ASP A 435 -14.04 26.85 42.89
CA ASP A 435 -15.35 26.67 43.52
C ASP A 435 -16.51 27.33 42.74
N ASN A 436 -16.20 28.35 41.93
CA ASN A 436 -17.20 29.11 41.18
C ASN A 436 -17.40 28.52 39.78
N LEU A 437 -18.39 27.63 39.65
CA LEU A 437 -18.74 26.94 38.41
C LEU A 437 -19.07 27.90 37.26
N THR A 438 -19.79 29.00 37.53
CA THR A 438 -20.14 29.99 36.50
C THR A 438 -18.92 30.75 35.98
N LEU A 439 -17.94 31.02 36.84
CA LEU A 439 -16.68 31.64 36.43
C LEU A 439 -15.79 30.63 35.68
N MET A 440 -15.80 29.37 36.11
CA MET A 440 -15.10 28.27 35.45
C MET A 440 -15.58 28.10 34.00
N GLU A 441 -16.90 28.04 33.77
CA GLU A 441 -17.47 27.95 32.42
C GLU A 441 -17.04 29.13 31.54
N LYS A 442 -17.12 30.37 32.06
CA LYS A 442 -16.67 31.57 31.33
C LYS A 442 -15.19 31.55 30.99
N ILE A 443 -14.34 31.00 31.85
CA ILE A 443 -12.91 30.88 31.60
C ILE A 443 -12.64 29.85 30.51
N LEU A 444 -13.29 28.68 30.58
CA LEU A 444 -13.16 27.62 29.59
C LEU A 444 -13.65 28.05 28.21
N GLU A 445 -14.78 28.75 28.14
CA GLU A 445 -15.32 29.32 26.89
C GLU A 445 -14.34 30.35 26.31
N GLN A 446 -13.76 31.22 27.13
CA GLN A 446 -12.81 32.24 26.67
C GLN A 446 -11.44 31.69 26.25
N MET A 447 -11.13 30.44 26.60
CA MET A 447 -9.92 29.76 26.14
C MET A 447 -10.05 29.25 24.69
N THR A 448 -11.28 29.11 24.17
CA THR A 448 -11.52 28.64 22.79
C THR A 448 -11.69 29.79 21.80
N LEU A 449 -11.83 31.03 22.28
CA LEU A 449 -11.94 32.22 21.45
C LEU A 449 -10.60 32.57 20.78
N GLU A 450 -10.67 32.97 19.52
CA GLU A 450 -9.52 33.51 18.77
C GLU A 450 -8.95 34.79 19.42
N THR A 451 -7.66 35.02 19.22
CA THR A 451 -6.92 36.06 19.96
C THR A 451 -7.14 37.48 19.47
N ASP A 452 -7.69 37.63 18.28
CA ASP A 452 -8.22 38.90 17.77
C ASP A 452 -9.42 39.41 18.59
N LYS A 453 -10.13 38.50 19.28
CA LYS A 453 -11.20 38.82 20.24
C LYS A 453 -10.69 39.03 21.67
N TYR A 454 -9.54 39.69 21.82
CA TYR A 454 -8.88 39.94 23.11
C TYR A 454 -9.81 40.52 24.18
N ALA A 455 -10.69 41.44 23.80
CA ALA A 455 -11.65 42.09 24.71
C ALA A 455 -12.66 41.11 25.33
N GLU A 456 -12.98 40.01 24.64
CA GLU A 456 -13.94 39.01 25.07
C GLU A 456 -13.30 38.01 26.07
N ARG A 457 -11.97 37.92 26.13
CA ARG A 457 -11.20 36.98 26.97
C ARG A 457 -10.90 37.49 28.39
N LYS A 458 -11.66 38.47 28.89
CA LYS A 458 -11.39 39.19 30.14
C LYS A 458 -11.26 38.29 31.39
N HIS A 459 -12.11 37.27 31.53
CA HIS A 459 -12.09 36.37 32.68
C HIS A 459 -10.88 35.43 32.62
N PHE A 460 -10.61 34.87 31.43
CA PHE A 460 -9.42 34.05 31.19
C PHE A 460 -8.13 34.81 31.46
N LEU A 461 -7.98 36.03 30.91
CA LEU A 461 -6.76 36.84 31.10
C LEU A 461 -6.55 37.21 32.57
N LYS A 462 -7.62 37.51 33.31
CA LYS A 462 -7.55 37.77 34.76
C LYS A 462 -7.12 36.52 35.52
N PHE A 463 -7.66 35.35 35.16
CA PHE A 463 -7.26 34.06 35.73
C PHE A 463 -5.80 33.74 35.44
N LEU A 464 -5.36 33.89 34.18
CA LEU A 464 -4.00 33.62 33.74
C LEU A 464 -2.99 34.48 34.51
N ARG A 465 -3.21 35.81 34.59
CA ARG A 465 -2.34 36.73 35.34
C ARG A 465 -2.22 36.37 36.82
N LYS A 466 -3.33 35.93 37.44
CA LYS A 466 -3.33 35.53 38.86
C LYS A 466 -2.52 34.25 39.11
N ASN A 467 -2.49 33.34 38.14
CA ASN A 467 -1.95 31.99 38.34
C ASN A 467 -0.55 31.78 37.74
N ILE A 468 -0.12 32.62 36.81
CA ILE A 468 1.11 32.37 36.05
C ILE A 468 2.37 32.44 36.90
N LEU A 469 2.46 33.41 37.83
CA LEU A 469 3.66 33.60 38.65
C LEU A 469 3.87 32.43 39.63
N PRO A 470 2.86 31.97 40.38
CA PRO A 470 3.04 30.79 41.24
C PRO A 470 3.34 29.51 40.43
N ILE A 471 2.73 29.31 39.26
CA ILE A 471 3.04 28.16 38.40
C ILE A 471 4.50 28.22 37.91
N ARG A 472 4.98 29.42 37.56
CA ARG A 472 6.37 29.63 37.15
C ARG A 472 7.34 29.23 38.26
N GLU A 473 7.07 29.64 39.49
CA GLU A 473 7.92 29.32 40.64
C GLU A 473 7.96 27.81 40.90
N GLU A 474 6.80 27.16 40.94
CA GLU A 474 6.73 25.70 41.11
C GLU A 474 7.48 24.95 40.00
N MET A 475 7.32 25.38 38.74
CA MET A 475 8.02 24.75 37.61
C MET A 475 9.51 25.06 37.64
N TYR A 476 9.92 26.28 37.99
CA TYR A 476 11.34 26.62 38.05
C TYR A 476 12.08 25.71 39.06
N GLU A 477 11.48 25.46 40.22
CA GLU A 477 12.06 24.57 41.23
C GLU A 477 12.24 23.13 40.74
N GLU A 478 11.36 22.65 39.86
CA GLU A 478 11.45 21.31 39.26
C GLU A 478 12.47 21.23 38.11
N PHE A 479 12.60 22.29 37.31
CA PHE A 479 13.41 22.29 36.10
C PHE A 479 14.82 22.87 36.29
N LYS A 480 15.10 23.57 37.41
CA LYS A 480 16.40 24.24 37.66
C LYS A 480 17.61 23.29 37.69
N GLU A 481 17.40 22.01 37.98
CA GLU A 481 18.47 20.99 37.97
C GLU A 481 18.70 20.39 36.58
N HIS A 482 17.82 20.70 35.62
CA HIS A 482 17.77 20.06 34.31
C HIS A 482 18.07 21.00 33.14
N ILE A 483 17.79 22.30 33.28
CA ILE A 483 18.06 23.34 32.28
C ILE A 483 18.58 24.62 32.92
N THR A 484 19.23 25.46 32.12
CA THR A 484 19.72 26.76 32.61
C THR A 484 18.57 27.72 32.86
N ASN A 485 18.77 28.70 33.75
CA ASN A 485 17.79 29.75 34.03
C ASN A 485 17.35 30.49 32.76
N THR A 486 18.28 30.71 31.83
CA THR A 486 18.00 31.41 30.58
C THR A 486 17.11 30.57 29.67
N GLU A 487 17.37 29.27 29.56
CA GLU A 487 16.54 28.35 28.78
C GLU A 487 15.14 28.21 29.39
N PHE A 488 15.05 28.06 30.71
CA PHE A 488 13.75 27.99 31.39
C PHE A 488 12.92 29.25 31.11
N ASP A 489 13.50 30.44 31.29
CA ASP A 489 12.78 31.70 31.05
C ASP A 489 12.36 31.87 29.59
N LEU A 490 13.22 31.46 28.64
CA LEU A 490 12.91 31.48 27.22
C LEU A 490 11.73 30.55 26.89
N TYR A 491 11.78 29.30 27.34
CA TYR A 491 10.75 28.31 27.09
C TYR A 491 9.44 28.64 27.79
N PHE A 492 9.50 29.13 29.03
CA PHE A 492 8.32 29.53 29.80
C PHE A 492 7.64 30.76 29.18
N ARG A 493 8.40 31.74 28.67
CA ARG A 493 7.84 32.86 27.90
C ARG A 493 7.21 32.39 26.59
N ALA A 494 7.85 31.47 25.87
CA ALA A 494 7.27 30.88 24.67
C ALA A 494 5.93 30.19 24.99
N ALA A 495 5.86 29.43 26.10
CA ALA A 495 4.64 28.78 26.54
C ALA A 495 3.53 29.78 26.93
N ILE A 496 3.86 30.90 27.59
CA ILE A 496 2.89 31.97 27.87
C ILE A 496 2.39 32.62 26.58
N SER A 497 3.29 32.85 25.62
CA SER A 497 2.94 33.54 24.38
C SER A 497 1.83 32.81 23.62
N VAL A 498 1.76 31.48 23.69
CA VAL A 498 0.66 30.69 23.11
C VAL A 498 -0.70 31.14 23.63
N TYR A 499 -0.80 31.48 24.92
CA TYR A 499 -2.03 31.94 25.55
C TYR A 499 -2.32 33.44 25.31
N GLU A 500 -1.28 34.25 25.13
CA GLU A 500 -1.38 35.70 24.90
C GLU A 500 -1.61 36.07 23.43
N THR A 501 -0.91 35.43 22.49
CA THR A 501 -0.91 35.78 21.06
C THR A 501 -1.67 34.78 20.20
N GLY A 502 -1.90 33.55 20.66
CA GLY A 502 -2.72 32.54 19.96
C GLY A 502 -2.07 31.91 18.74
N LYS A 503 -0.78 32.15 18.50
CA LYS A 503 -0.03 31.50 17.43
C LYS A 503 1.23 30.86 17.98
N PHE A 504 1.46 29.60 17.59
CA PHE A 504 2.76 28.95 17.71
C PHE A 504 3.80 29.78 16.92
N VAL A 505 4.90 30.14 17.57
CA VAL A 505 6.14 30.53 16.89
C VAL A 505 7.03 29.30 16.78
#